data_AF-A0A497N6M1-F1
#
_entry.id   AF-A0A497N6M1-F1
#
_cell.length_a   1.000
_cell.length_b   1.000
_cell.length_c   1.000
_cell.angle_alpha   90.00
_cell.angle_beta   90.00
_cell.angle_gamma   90.00
#
_symmetry.space_group_name_H-M   'P 1'
#
loop_
_entity.id
_entity.type
_entity.pdbx_description
1 polymer ?
#
loop_
_entity_poly.entity_id
_entity_poly.type
_entity_poly.pdbx_seq_one_letter_code
_entity_poly.pdbx_strand_id
1 'polypeptide(L)'
;MPTNLPMACKAQYNKVLQARTPQEKLRQLEIFYSMIPKHKGTEKLRMHVRRQIASLKAQMEEARRKRAYTATYSWLVEKHGAAQIVLLGFTKTGKSSLLAKLTNAKPLIAEYPYATREPEVGMLPYQDIQFQLVEAPSLRPEPESSWNLKPLT
;
A
#
# COMPACT_ATOMS: atom_id res chain seq x y z
N MET A 1 -31.14 -5.79 24.85
CA MET A 1 -31.88 -6.83 24.10
C MET A 1 -33.37 -6.61 24.36
N PRO A 2 -34.28 -6.70 23.37
CA PRO A 2 -34.40 -7.87 22.50
C PRO A 2 -34.43 -7.49 21.03
N THR A 3 -33.46 -7.99 20.27
CA THR A 3 -33.58 -8.02 18.81
C THR A 3 -33.77 -9.48 18.46
N ASN A 4 -34.98 -9.84 18.05
CA ASN A 4 -35.27 -11.15 17.47
C ASN A 4 -34.55 -11.22 16.11
N LEU A 5 -33.24 -11.42 16.17
CA LEU A 5 -32.39 -11.54 14.99
C LEU A 5 -32.50 -12.96 14.45
N PRO A 6 -32.63 -13.13 13.12
CA PRO A 6 -32.56 -14.44 12.48
C PRO A 6 -31.30 -15.20 12.93
N MET A 7 -31.39 -16.52 13.05
CA MET A 7 -30.26 -17.38 13.41
C MET A 7 -29.03 -17.15 12.52
N ALA A 8 -29.27 -16.87 11.23
CA ALA A 8 -28.23 -16.50 10.27
C ALA A 8 -27.45 -15.23 10.66
N CYS A 9 -28.13 -14.19 11.18
CA CYS A 9 -27.49 -12.97 11.65
C CYS A 9 -26.60 -13.23 12.87
N LYS A 10 -27.06 -14.07 13.80
CA LYS A 10 -26.28 -14.42 15.00
C LYS A 10 -25.01 -15.21 14.63
N ALA A 11 -25.14 -16.16 13.70
CA ALA A 11 -23.99 -16.91 13.18
C ALA A 11 -22.97 -16.00 12.49
N GLN A 12 -23.43 -15.03 11.70
CA GLN A 12 -22.56 -14.07 11.03
C GLN A 12 -21.85 -13.13 12.02
N TYR A 13 -22.53 -12.71 13.09
CA TYR A 13 -21.90 -11.94 14.16
C TYR A 13 -20.79 -12.72 14.87
N ASN A 14 -20.96 -14.03 15.07
CA ASN A 14 -19.88 -14.87 15.61
C ASN A 14 -18.64 -14.87 14.69
N LYS A 15 -18.81 -14.82 13.37
CA LYS A 15 -17.67 -14.67 12.43
C LYS A 15 -16.97 -13.32 12.57
N VAL A 16 -17.72 -12.24 12.85
CA VAL A 16 -17.14 -10.93 13.16
C VAL A 16 -16.28 -10.99 14.44
N LEU A 17 -16.73 -11.75 15.44
CA LEU A 17 -15.98 -11.94 16.69
C LEU A 17 -14.72 -12.79 16.50
N GLN A 18 -14.77 -13.79 15.61
CA GLN A 18 -13.65 -14.68 15.32
C GLN A 18 -12.61 -14.06 14.38
N ALA A 19 -12.97 -13.01 13.63
CA ALA A 19 -12.07 -12.35 12.68
C ALA A 19 -10.84 -11.76 13.39
N ARG A 20 -9.65 -12.24 12.99
CA ARG A 20 -8.36 -11.84 13.61
C ARG A 20 -7.76 -10.61 12.96
N THR A 21 -8.03 -10.38 11.68
CA THR A 21 -7.47 -9.23 10.95
C THR A 21 -8.48 -8.10 10.83
N PRO A 22 -8.03 -6.82 10.83
CA PRO A 22 -8.92 -5.67 10.64
C PRO A 22 -9.69 -5.71 9.31
N GLN A 23 -9.05 -6.21 8.24
CA GLN A 23 -9.64 -6.34 6.89
C GLN A 23 -10.75 -7.39 6.86
N GLU A 24 -10.49 -8.56 7.44
CA GLU A 24 -11.49 -9.61 7.57
C GLU A 24 -12.65 -9.15 8.44
N LYS A 25 -12.36 -8.47 9.55
CA LYS A 25 -13.38 -7.91 10.45
C LYS A 25 -14.27 -6.90 9.74
N LEU A 26 -13.71 -6.03 8.89
CA LEU A 26 -14.46 -5.10 8.06
C LEU A 26 -15.40 -5.84 7.10
N ARG A 27 -14.87 -6.84 6.39
CA ARG A 27 -15.65 -7.65 5.43
C ARG A 27 -16.81 -8.37 6.14
N GLN A 28 -16.55 -9.01 7.28
CA GLN A 28 -17.60 -9.71 8.03
C GLN A 28 -18.65 -8.74 8.59
N LEU A 29 -18.26 -7.52 8.97
CA LEU A 29 -19.17 -6.45 9.42
C LEU A 29 -20.06 -5.91 8.28
N GLU A 30 -19.52 -5.77 7.07
CA GLU A 30 -20.31 -5.36 5.89
C GLU A 30 -21.34 -6.43 5.51
N ILE A 31 -20.93 -7.70 5.52
CA ILE A 31 -21.85 -8.83 5.32
C ILE A 31 -22.93 -8.83 6.41
N PHE A 32 -22.54 -8.67 7.68
CA PHE A 32 -23.48 -8.59 8.79
C PHE A 32 -24.46 -7.42 8.64
N TYR A 33 -23.98 -6.23 8.26
CA TYR A 33 -24.83 -5.06 8.01
C TYR A 33 -25.88 -5.30 6.93
N SER A 34 -25.53 -6.04 5.87
CA SER A 34 -26.45 -6.40 4.79
C SER A 34 -27.57 -7.36 5.24
N MET A 35 -27.29 -8.22 6.21
CA MET A 35 -28.23 -9.24 6.70
C MET A 35 -29.23 -8.70 7.72
N ILE A 36 -28.96 -7.54 8.34
CA ILE A 36 -29.84 -6.98 9.38
C ILE A 36 -31.15 -6.47 8.74
N PRO A 37 -32.33 -6.97 9.18
CA PRO A 37 -33.63 -6.50 8.70
C PRO A 37 -33.81 -4.99 8.92
N LYS A 38 -34.54 -4.30 8.03
CA LYS A 38 -34.77 -2.84 8.11
C LYS A 38 -36.11 -2.52 8.77
N HIS A 39 -36.18 -2.56 10.10
CA HIS A 39 -37.38 -2.14 10.84
C HIS A 39 -37.02 -1.44 12.16
N LYS A 40 -38.01 -0.82 12.81
CA LYS A 40 -37.83 0.01 14.02
C LYS A 40 -37.09 -0.70 15.17
N GLY A 41 -37.19 -2.03 15.26
CA GLY A 41 -36.53 -2.84 16.29
C GLY A 41 -35.03 -3.10 16.09
N THR A 42 -34.52 -2.92 14.87
CA THR A 42 -33.10 -3.16 14.50
C THR A 42 -32.33 -1.87 14.20
N GLU A 43 -33.00 -0.72 14.26
CA GLU A 43 -32.43 0.58 13.89
C GLU A 43 -31.20 0.95 14.72
N LYS A 44 -31.28 0.75 16.05
CA LYS A 44 -30.14 0.96 16.97
C LYS A 44 -28.94 0.08 16.63
N LEU A 45 -29.18 -1.19 16.29
CA LEU A 45 -28.13 -2.13 15.91
C LEU A 45 -27.46 -1.72 14.60
N ARG A 46 -28.25 -1.31 13.60
CA ARG A 46 -27.72 -0.85 12.30
C ARG A 46 -26.87 0.40 12.46
N MET A 47 -27.29 1.34 13.30
CA MET A 47 -26.49 2.52 13.62
C MET A 47 -25.16 2.14 14.28
N HIS A 48 -25.19 1.22 15.25
CA HIS A 48 -23.99 0.71 15.91
C HIS A 48 -23.01 0.10 14.91
N VAL A 49 -23.49 -0.82 14.06
CA VAL A 49 -22.66 -1.52 13.06
C VAL A 49 -22.10 -0.54 12.03
N ARG A 50 -22.91 0.41 11.54
CA ARG A 50 -22.45 1.45 10.61
C ARG A 50 -21.34 2.31 11.22
N ARG A 51 -21.46 2.66 12.50
CA ARG A 51 -20.41 3.41 13.22
C ARG A 51 -19.13 2.59 13.37
N GLN A 52 -19.23 1.28 13.64
CA GLN A 52 -18.07 0.40 13.69
C GLN A 52 -17.35 0.30 12.33
N ILE A 53 -18.10 0.16 11.24
CA ILE A 53 -17.54 0.15 9.88
C ILE A 53 -16.81 1.46 9.58
N ALA A 54 -17.44 2.60 9.86
CA ALA A 54 -16.83 3.92 9.64
C ALA A 54 -15.54 4.11 10.45
N SER A 55 -15.57 3.74 11.73
CA SER A 55 -14.39 3.81 12.62
C SER A 55 -13.26 2.91 12.13
N LEU A 56 -13.55 1.67 11.73
CA LEU A 56 -12.53 0.76 11.23
C LEU A 56 -11.91 1.24 9.91
N LYS A 57 -12.72 1.76 8.99
CA LYS A 57 -12.23 2.36 7.74
C LYS A 57 -11.32 3.55 8.02
N ALA A 58 -11.71 4.44 8.94
CA ALA A 58 -10.89 5.59 9.33
C ALA A 58 -9.56 5.17 9.95
N GLN A 59 -9.56 4.19 10.87
CA GLN A 59 -8.34 3.66 11.48
C GLN A 59 -7.40 3.01 10.45
N MET A 60 -7.95 2.28 9.47
CA MET A 60 -7.16 1.69 8.39
C MET A 60 -6.52 2.75 7.49
N GLU A 61 -7.27 3.78 7.13
CA GLU A 61 -6.76 4.89 6.33
C GLU A 61 -5.69 5.70 7.08
N GLU A 62 -5.89 5.96 8.37
CA GLU A 62 -4.89 6.63 9.20
C GLU A 62 -3.62 5.78 9.38
N ALA A 63 -3.76 4.47 9.59
CA ALA A 63 -2.62 3.54 9.63
C ALA A 63 -1.88 3.49 8.29
N ARG A 64 -2.60 3.54 7.17
CA ARG A 64 -2.01 3.63 5.82
C ARG A 64 -1.24 4.94 5.64
N ARG A 65 -1.84 6.08 6.04
CA ARG A 65 -1.19 7.40 5.98
C ARG A 65 0.05 7.48 6.87
N LYS A 66 -0.01 6.97 8.10
CA LYS A 66 1.15 6.93 9.01
C LYS A 66 2.26 6.03 8.45
N ARG A 67 1.93 4.86 7.90
CA ARG A 67 2.92 3.99 7.22
C ARG A 67 3.53 4.66 6.00
N ALA A 68 2.71 5.32 5.18
CA ALA A 68 3.20 6.06 4.02
C ALA A 68 4.13 7.21 4.45
N TYR A 69 3.74 7.97 5.49
CA TYR A 69 4.56 9.05 6.06
C TYR A 69 5.90 8.54 6.60
N THR A 70 5.91 7.48 7.41
CA THR A 70 7.16 6.88 7.92
C THR A 70 8.02 6.31 6.80
N ALA A 71 7.42 5.65 5.79
CA ALA A 71 8.15 5.17 4.62
C ALA A 71 8.77 6.32 3.80
N THR A 72 8.11 7.48 3.75
CA THR A 72 8.61 8.67 3.04
C THR A 72 9.84 9.28 3.72
N TYR A 73 9.90 9.29 5.05
CA TYR A 73 11.04 9.83 5.81
C TYR A 73 12.26 8.92 5.87
N SER A 74 12.10 7.60 5.65
CA SER A 74 13.22 6.65 5.70
C SER A 74 14.18 6.78 4.52
N TRP A 75 13.78 7.45 3.43
CA TRP A 75 14.52 7.54 2.17
C TRP A 75 14.71 8.97 1.70
N LEU A 76 14.91 9.90 2.63
CA LEU A 76 15.22 11.28 2.28
C LEU A 76 16.64 11.35 1.71
N VAL A 77 16.76 11.49 0.39
CA VAL A 77 18.03 11.72 -0.29
C VAL A 77 18.27 13.22 -0.42
N GLU A 78 19.34 13.72 0.19
CA GLU A 78 19.75 15.12 0.10
C GLU A 78 20.03 15.51 -1.35
N LYS A 79 19.54 16.68 -1.74
CA LYS A 79 19.65 17.18 -3.12
C LYS A 79 21.05 17.71 -3.40
N HIS A 80 21.64 17.27 -4.50
CA HIS A 80 22.96 17.69 -4.96
C HIS A 80 22.94 18.07 -6.45
N GLY A 81 23.92 18.87 -6.87
CA GLY A 81 24.08 19.28 -8.27
C GLY A 81 23.01 20.26 -8.74
N ALA A 82 22.86 20.37 -10.07
CA ALA A 82 21.89 21.25 -10.71
C ALA A 82 20.45 20.72 -10.66
N ALA A 83 20.28 19.39 -10.67
CA ALA A 83 18.98 18.74 -10.52
C ALA A 83 19.14 17.30 -10.01
N GLN A 84 18.08 16.83 -9.36
CA GLN A 84 17.92 15.45 -8.93
C GLN A 84 16.96 14.72 -9.88
N ILE A 85 17.41 13.61 -10.46
CA ILE A 85 16.71 12.78 -11.45
C ILE A 85 16.46 11.41 -10.83
N VAL A 86 15.20 11.02 -10.70
CA VAL A 86 14.83 9.73 -10.07
C VAL A 86 14.55 8.68 -11.14
N LEU A 87 15.25 7.54 -11.06
CA LEU A 87 15.01 6.38 -11.92
C LEU A 87 13.91 5.50 -11.31
N LEU A 88 12.75 5.47 -11.96
CA LEU A 88 11.59 4.66 -11.56
C LEU A 88 11.29 3.57 -12.58
N GLY A 89 10.83 2.41 -12.11
CA GLY A 89 10.37 1.34 -12.99
C GLY A 89 10.34 -0.03 -12.31
N PHE A 90 9.86 -1.03 -13.06
CA PHE A 90 9.78 -2.41 -12.60
C PHE A 90 11.15 -3.06 -12.43
N THR A 91 11.18 -4.19 -11.72
CA THR A 91 12.40 -4.99 -11.59
C THR A 91 12.88 -5.48 -12.96
N LYS A 92 14.19 -5.69 -13.13
CA LYS A 92 14.83 -6.19 -14.37
C LYS A 92 14.72 -5.31 -15.62
N THR A 93 14.35 -4.03 -15.49
CA THR A 93 14.34 -3.08 -16.62
C THR A 93 15.69 -2.38 -16.87
N GLY A 94 16.75 -2.77 -16.16
CA GLY A 94 18.10 -2.23 -16.35
C GLY A 94 18.40 -0.90 -15.64
N LYS A 95 17.57 -0.47 -14.68
CA LYS A 95 17.78 0.80 -13.92
C LYS A 95 19.15 0.87 -13.24
N SER A 96 19.51 -0.15 -12.49
CA SER A 96 20.79 -0.21 -11.79
C SER A 96 21.98 -0.25 -12.74
N SER A 97 21.82 -0.95 -13.88
CA SER A 97 22.82 -0.93 -14.95
C SER A 97 22.95 0.44 -15.61
N LEU A 98 21.86 1.19 -15.73
CA LEU A 98 21.87 2.55 -16.26
C LEU A 98 22.59 3.50 -15.29
N LEU A 99 22.27 3.43 -13.99
CA LEU A 99 22.96 4.21 -12.95
C LEU A 99 24.48 3.94 -12.96
N ALA A 100 24.87 2.66 -12.98
CA ALA A 100 26.28 2.25 -13.02
C ALA A 100 27.01 2.68 -14.29
N LYS A 101 26.32 2.79 -15.44
CA LYS A 101 26.92 3.22 -16.71
C LYS A 101 27.07 4.74 -16.81
N LEU A 102 26.11 5.49 -16.26
CA LEU A 102 26.06 6.94 -16.37
C LEU A 102 26.83 7.65 -15.24
N THR A 103 27.16 6.94 -14.16
CA THR A 103 27.78 7.51 -12.97
C THR A 103 28.89 6.59 -12.46
N ASN A 104 29.69 7.07 -11.50
CA ASN A 104 30.66 6.23 -10.79
C ASN A 104 30.04 5.38 -9.65
N ALA A 105 28.71 5.34 -9.54
CA ALA A 105 28.04 4.52 -8.54
C ALA A 105 28.22 3.03 -8.83
N LYS A 106 28.22 2.22 -7.77
CA LYS A 106 28.36 0.75 -7.86
C LYS A 106 27.13 0.05 -7.27
N PRO A 107 25.92 0.26 -7.84
CA PRO A 107 24.70 -0.36 -7.33
C PRO A 107 24.76 -1.87 -7.49
N LEU A 108 24.04 -2.60 -6.63
CA LEU A 108 23.90 -4.05 -6.74
C LEU A 108 23.05 -4.43 -7.97
N ILE A 109 23.68 -5.07 -8.94
CA ILE A 109 23.00 -5.63 -10.12
C ILE A 109 22.93 -7.14 -9.94
N ALA A 110 21.72 -7.67 -9.73
CA ALA A 110 21.51 -9.10 -9.51
C ALA A 110 20.39 -9.67 -10.40
N GLU A 111 20.45 -10.98 -10.63
CA GLU A 111 19.45 -11.70 -11.44
C GLU A 111 18.12 -11.92 -10.71
N TYR A 112 18.10 -11.82 -9.38
CA TYR A 112 16.88 -11.93 -8.59
C TYR A 112 16.11 -10.60 -8.57
N PRO A 113 14.76 -10.62 -8.52
CA PRO A 113 13.97 -9.40 -8.57
C PRO A 113 14.06 -8.59 -7.27
N TYR A 114 13.82 -7.28 -7.36
CA TYR A 114 13.84 -6.34 -6.22
C TYR A 114 15.19 -6.30 -5.49
N ALA A 115 16.30 -6.37 -6.25
CA ALA A 115 17.65 -6.23 -5.73
C ALA A 115 17.88 -4.86 -5.05
N THR A 116 17.37 -3.78 -5.65
CA THR A 116 17.39 -2.43 -5.10
C THR A 116 16.40 -2.31 -3.94
N ARG A 117 16.89 -2.34 -2.70
CA ARG A 117 16.09 -2.23 -1.47
C ARG A 117 16.07 -0.81 -0.88
N GLU A 118 17.13 -0.06 -1.10
CA GLU A 118 17.32 1.31 -0.66
C GLU A 118 17.67 2.18 -1.88
N PRO A 119 17.42 3.50 -1.83
CA PRO A 119 17.81 4.38 -2.92
C PRO A 119 19.32 4.42 -3.10
N GLU A 120 19.78 4.22 -4.33
CA GLU A 120 21.19 4.33 -4.72
C GLU A 120 21.44 5.63 -5.46
N VAL A 121 22.53 6.33 -5.14
CA VAL A 121 22.80 7.67 -5.64
C VAL A 121 24.08 7.68 -6.47
N GLY A 122 24.05 8.37 -7.61
CA GLY A 122 25.22 8.59 -8.46
C GLY A 122 25.24 10.00 -9.04
N MET A 123 26.44 10.55 -9.23
CA MET A 123 26.62 11.86 -9.88
C MET A 123 26.93 11.65 -11.37
N LEU A 124 26.12 12.28 -12.22
CA LEU A 124 26.27 12.31 -13.67
C LEU A 124 26.91 13.65 -14.07
N PRO A 125 28.17 13.65 -14.55
CA PRO A 125 28.75 14.82 -15.20
C PRO A 125 28.14 15.01 -16.59
N TYR A 126 27.70 16.24 -16.91
CA TYR A 126 27.30 16.63 -18.25
C TYR A 126 27.79 18.06 -18.52
N GLN A 127 28.77 18.19 -19.42
CA GLN A 127 29.52 19.44 -19.62
C GLN A 127 30.07 19.93 -18.27
N ASP A 128 29.83 21.19 -17.92
CA ASP A 128 30.30 21.81 -16.68
C ASP A 128 29.28 21.67 -15.53
N ILE A 129 28.27 20.81 -15.69
CA ILE A 129 27.14 20.65 -14.76
C ILE A 129 27.11 19.22 -14.20
N GLN A 130 26.74 19.10 -12.92
CA GLN A 130 26.53 17.83 -12.25
C GLN A 130 25.04 17.58 -12.02
N PHE A 131 24.56 16.39 -12.37
CA PHE A 131 23.19 15.93 -12.10
C PHE A 131 23.23 14.78 -11.11
N GLN A 132 22.37 14.82 -10.09
CA GLN A 132 22.23 13.72 -9.13
C GLN A 132 21.22 12.71 -9.68
N LEU A 133 21.65 11.51 -9.99
CA LEU A 133 20.77 10.39 -10.31
C LEU A 133 20.49 9.60 -9.03
N VAL A 134 19.21 9.29 -8.81
CA VAL A 134 18.74 8.50 -7.67
C VAL A 134 17.94 7.32 -8.21
N GLU A 135 18.47 6.11 -8.08
CA GLU A 135 17.69 4.91 -8.36
C GLU A 135 16.81 4.58 -7.16
N ALA A 136 15.49 4.58 -7.35
CA ALA A 136 14.57 4.14 -6.30
C ALA A 136 14.33 2.62 -6.36
N PRO A 137 13.92 2.00 -5.24
CA PRO A 137 13.45 0.63 -5.23
C PRO A 137 12.40 0.35 -6.33
N SER A 138 12.48 -0.84 -6.93
CA SER A 138 11.61 -1.18 -8.06
C SER A 138 10.14 -1.25 -7.65
N LEU A 139 9.26 -0.77 -8.54
CA LEU A 139 7.81 -0.80 -8.32
C LEU A 139 7.32 -2.24 -8.16
N ARG A 140 6.49 -2.47 -7.14
CA ARG A 140 5.79 -3.74 -6.93
C ARG A 140 4.37 -3.63 -7.49
N PRO A 141 3.91 -4.60 -8.31
CA PRO A 141 2.50 -4.68 -8.66
C PRO A 141 1.67 -4.90 -7.37
N GLU A 142 0.68 -4.05 -7.12
CA GLU A 142 -0.31 -4.31 -6.06
C GLU A 142 -1.27 -5.40 -6.54
N PRO A 143 -1.57 -6.43 -5.72
CA PRO A 143 -2.46 -7.52 -6.10
C PRO A 143 -3.92 -7.09 -6.34
N GLU A 144 -4.34 -5.89 -5.91
CA GLU A 144 -5.72 -5.40 -6.06
C GLU A 144 -5.90 -4.28 -7.09
N SER A 145 -4.84 -3.86 -7.79
CA SER A 145 -4.99 -2.88 -8.87
C SER A 145 -5.42 -3.57 -10.16
N SER A 146 -6.73 -3.56 -10.44
CA SER A 146 -7.34 -3.99 -11.71
C SER A 146 -6.94 -3.12 -12.92
N TRP A 147 -6.02 -2.17 -12.73
CA TRP A 147 -5.50 -1.32 -13.79
C TRP A 147 -4.11 -1.81 -14.21
N ASN A 148 -4.10 -2.59 -15.29
CA ASN A 148 -3.03 -2.68 -16.30
C ASN A 148 -1.69 -3.32 -15.91
N LEU A 149 -1.69 -4.52 -15.34
CA LEU A 149 -0.50 -5.40 -15.39
C LEU A 149 -0.90 -6.84 -15.74
N LYS A 150 -1.40 -7.05 -16.96
CA LYS A 150 -1.22 -8.36 -17.60
C LYS A 150 0.20 -8.37 -18.17
N PRO A 151 1.13 -9.19 -17.65
CA PRO A 151 2.35 -9.46 -18.39
C PRO A 151 1.94 -10.06 -19.74
N LEU A 152 2.39 -9.45 -20.83
CA LEU A 152 2.23 -10.00 -22.16
C LEU A 152 3.15 -11.23 -22.24
N THR A 153 2.61 -12.39 -21.86
CA THR A 153 3.13 -13.70 -22.26
C THR A 153 2.72 -13.99 -23.70
#